data_AF-A0A125SDE2-F1
#
_entry.id   AF-A0A125SDE2-F1
#
_cell.length_a   1.000
_cell.length_b   1.000
_cell.length_c   1.000
_cell.angle_alpha   90.00
_cell.angle_beta   90.00
_cell.angle_gamma   90.00
#
_symmetry.space_group_name_H-M   'P 1'
#
loop_
_entity.id
_entity.type
_entity.pdbx_description
1 polymer ?
#
loop_
_entity_poly.entity_id
_entity_poly.type
_entity_poly.pdbx_seq_one_letter_code
_entity_poly.pdbx_strand_id
1 'polypeptide(L)'
;WDDHEVTNDWSPAGSYDEAGYEDDGTPRLVARARRAFFDFMPIRDISARQGRVYRKIAYGPLLDVFMIDMRSYRDATWNKGDDHRGWIFGAEQLAWLKRELAASRATWKVIAADMPIGL
;
A
#
# COMPACT_ATOMS: atom_id res chain seq x y z
N TRP A 1 2.75 1.63 6.08
CA TRP A 1 4.15 1.70 5.65
C TRP A 1 4.26 2.80 4.64
N ASP A 2 5.48 3.23 4.42
CA ASP A 2 5.87 4.10 3.34
C ASP A 2 7.11 3.47 2.67
N ASP A 3 7.89 4.27 1.96
CA ASP A 3 9.13 3.83 1.33
C ASP A 3 10.24 3.47 2.33
N HIS A 4 10.38 4.21 3.43
CA HIS A 4 11.47 4.05 4.40
C HIS A 4 11.45 2.71 5.17
N GLU A 5 10.36 1.95 5.13
CA GLU A 5 10.37 0.55 5.57
C GLU A 5 11.21 -0.36 4.65
N VAL A 6 11.48 0.05 3.40
CA VAL A 6 12.35 -0.63 2.43
C VAL A 6 13.62 0.19 2.17
N THR A 7 13.46 1.32 1.46
CA THR A 7 14.49 2.33 1.16
C THR A 7 13.81 3.57 0.58
N ASN A 8 14.42 4.75 0.74
CA ASN A 8 13.89 6.02 0.28
C ASN A 8 13.44 5.95 -1.19
N ASP A 9 12.21 6.41 -1.46
CA ASP A 9 11.58 6.43 -2.77
C ASP A 9 11.47 5.07 -3.49
N TRP A 10 11.48 3.96 -2.76
CA TRP A 10 11.28 2.63 -3.35
C TRP A 10 9.94 2.49 -4.10
N SER A 11 9.99 1.95 -5.32
CA SER A 11 8.85 1.44 -6.08
C SER A 11 9.08 0.00 -6.56
N PRO A 12 8.05 -0.85 -6.57
CA PRO A 12 8.14 -2.20 -7.13
C PRO A 12 8.62 -2.21 -8.59
N ALA A 13 8.11 -1.27 -9.39
CA ALA A 13 8.55 -1.06 -10.76
C ALA A 13 9.50 0.14 -10.81
N GLY A 14 10.81 -0.12 -10.89
CA GLY A 14 11.83 0.87 -11.24
C GLY A 14 12.87 1.19 -10.17
N SER A 15 12.72 0.72 -8.93
CA SER A 15 13.82 0.76 -7.96
C SER A 15 14.75 -0.43 -8.14
N TYR A 16 16.06 -0.16 -8.14
CA TYR A 16 17.09 -1.19 -8.12
C TYR A 16 17.26 -1.75 -6.70
N ASP A 17 17.45 -3.06 -6.59
CA ASP A 17 17.75 -3.74 -5.33
C ASP A 17 19.16 -4.33 -5.38
N GLU A 18 20.08 -3.73 -4.63
CA GLU A 18 21.46 -4.21 -4.48
C GLU A 18 21.53 -5.61 -3.84
N ALA A 19 20.54 -6.00 -3.03
CA ALA A 19 20.46 -7.34 -2.47
C ALA A 19 20.07 -8.39 -3.52
N GLY A 20 19.64 -7.97 -4.70
CA GLY A 20 19.16 -8.82 -5.80
C GLY A 20 17.72 -9.29 -5.60
N TYR A 21 17.34 -10.34 -6.33
CA TYR A 21 15.95 -10.80 -6.44
C TYR A 21 15.81 -12.27 -6.05
N GLU A 22 14.67 -12.64 -5.50
CA GLU A 22 14.24 -14.03 -5.32
C GLU A 22 13.94 -14.67 -6.69
N ASP A 23 13.79 -16.00 -6.73
CA ASP A 23 13.54 -16.76 -7.96
C ASP A 23 12.23 -16.36 -8.66
N ASP A 24 11.26 -15.83 -7.91
CA ASP A 24 9.99 -15.31 -8.42
C ASP A 24 10.07 -13.85 -8.92
N GLY A 25 11.26 -13.24 -8.88
CA GLY A 25 11.50 -11.86 -9.28
C GLY A 25 11.17 -10.82 -8.22
N THR A 26 10.80 -11.21 -6.99
CA THR A 26 10.60 -10.28 -5.88
C THR A 26 11.95 -9.71 -5.42
N PRO A 27 12.10 -8.38 -5.26
CA PRO A 27 13.32 -7.82 -4.69
C PRO A 27 13.55 -8.34 -3.26
N ARG A 28 14.75 -8.86 -2.97
CA ARG A 28 15.07 -9.49 -1.67
C ARG A 28 14.96 -8.53 -0.50
N LEU A 29 15.34 -7.26 -0.70
CA LEU A 29 15.19 -6.22 0.31
C LEU A 29 13.71 -6.01 0.64
N VAL A 30 12.84 -6.00 -0.36
CA VAL A 30 11.39 -5.83 -0.18
C VAL A 30 10.77 -7.00 0.57
N ALA A 31 11.17 -8.24 0.22
CA ALA A 31 10.68 -9.42 0.92
C ALA A 31 11.06 -9.39 2.41
N ARG A 32 12.31 -9.02 2.73
CA ARG A 32 12.82 -8.88 4.11
C ARG A 32 12.14 -7.74 4.87
N ALA A 33 12.00 -6.58 4.23
CA ALA A 33 11.32 -5.41 4.77
C ALA A 33 9.86 -5.71 5.11
N ARG A 34 9.13 -6.35 4.19
CA ARG A 34 7.75 -6.83 4.42
C ARG A 34 7.69 -7.75 5.64
N ARG A 35 8.58 -8.75 5.70
CA ARG A 35 8.61 -9.68 6.83
C ARG A 35 8.81 -8.93 8.15
N ALA A 36 9.82 -8.07 8.25
CA ALA A 36 10.08 -7.27 9.43
C ALA A 36 8.88 -6.37 9.80
N PHE A 37 8.28 -5.70 8.82
CA PHE A 37 7.12 -4.83 9.05
C PHE A 37 5.95 -5.60 9.69
N PHE A 38 5.62 -6.79 9.19
CA PHE A 38 4.54 -7.61 9.78
C PHE A 38 4.93 -8.31 11.10
N ASP A 39 6.21 -8.62 11.31
CA ASP A 39 6.69 -9.20 12.58
C ASP A 39 6.63 -8.17 13.73
N PHE A 40 6.84 -6.89 13.45
CA PHE A 40 6.94 -5.83 14.47
C PHE A 40 5.74 -4.87 14.53
N MET A 41 4.82 -4.90 13.55
CA MET A 41 3.59 -4.11 13.59
C MET A 41 2.38 -4.98 13.94
N PRO A 42 1.42 -4.48 14.74
CA PRO A 42 0.22 -5.23 15.11
C PRO A 42 -0.81 -5.27 13.97
N ILE A 43 -0.40 -5.77 12.81
CA ILE A 43 -1.23 -5.97 11.63
C ILE A 43 -1.47 -7.47 11.51
N ARG A 44 -2.73 -7.89 11.58
CA ARG A 44 -3.07 -9.30 11.44
C ARG A 44 -2.68 -9.76 10.04
N ASP A 45 -1.65 -10.59 9.98
CA ASP A 45 -1.34 -11.34 8.78
C ASP A 45 -2.46 -12.37 8.57
N ILE A 46 -3.10 -12.27 7.41
CA ILE A 46 -4.11 -13.22 6.98
C ILE A 46 -3.47 -13.84 5.75
N SER A 47 -3.04 -15.09 5.86
CA SER A 47 -2.30 -15.84 4.83
C SER A 47 -2.92 -15.74 3.43
N ALA A 48 -4.25 -15.64 3.33
CA ALA A 48 -4.99 -15.40 2.09
C ALA A 48 -4.75 -14.02 1.43
N ARG A 49 -3.99 -13.12 2.08
CA ARG A 49 -3.77 -11.73 1.67
C ARG A 49 -2.30 -11.42 1.38
N GLN A 50 -1.39 -12.40 1.38
CA GLN A 50 -0.01 -12.26 0.87
C GLN A 50 0.69 -10.93 1.21
N GLY A 51 0.73 -10.54 2.48
CA GLY A 51 1.42 -9.29 2.89
C GLY A 51 0.69 -7.99 2.53
N ARG A 52 -0.62 -8.05 2.28
CA ARG A 52 -1.47 -6.87 2.06
C ARG A 52 -1.49 -5.94 3.26
N VAL A 53 -1.11 -4.68 3.03
CA VAL A 53 -1.11 -3.63 4.06
C VAL A 53 -2.47 -2.91 4.16
N TYR A 54 -3.16 -2.71 3.04
CA TYR A 54 -4.43 -1.99 3.04
C TYR A 54 -5.57 -2.77 3.73
N ARG A 55 -6.41 -2.03 4.45
CA ARG A 55 -7.47 -2.57 5.31
C ARG A 55 -8.48 -1.51 5.73
N LYS A 56 -9.64 -1.97 6.17
CA LYS A 56 -10.69 -1.14 6.76
C LYS A 56 -10.83 -1.47 8.24
N ILE A 57 -10.94 -0.43 9.08
CA ILE A 57 -11.26 -0.54 10.51
C ILE A 57 -12.55 0.22 10.76
N ALA A 58 -13.57 -0.47 11.28
CA ALA A 58 -14.88 0.10 11.56
C ALA A 58 -15.04 0.38 13.07
N TYR A 59 -15.55 1.56 13.38
CA TYR A 59 -15.88 2.03 14.73
C TYR A 59 -17.38 2.32 14.81
N GLY A 60 -18.15 1.24 14.94
CA GLY A 60 -19.61 1.31 15.01
C GLY A 60 -20.22 2.03 13.80
N PRO A 61 -21.34 2.75 13.99
CA PRO A 61 -22.00 3.47 12.90
C PRO A 61 -21.34 4.82 12.57
N LEU A 62 -20.33 5.24 13.35
CA LEU A 62 -19.82 6.61 13.29
C LEU A 62 -18.63 6.77 12.37
N LEU A 63 -17.68 5.81 12.36
CA LEU A 63 -16.42 6.00 11.66
C LEU A 63 -15.96 4.72 10.97
N ASP A 64 -15.62 4.83 9.70
CA ASP A 64 -14.82 3.87 8.97
C ASP A 64 -13.46 4.49 8.61
N VAL A 65 -12.36 3.83 8.98
CA VAL A 65 -11.00 4.20 8.60
C VAL A 65 -10.50 3.25 7.53
N PHE A 66 -10.20 3.77 6.34
CA PHE A 66 -9.65 3.07 5.20
C PHE A 66 -8.15 3.35 5.14
N MET A 67 -7.36 2.39 5.60
CA MET A 67 -5.91 2.44 5.48
C MET A 67 -5.53 1.90 4.10
N ILE A 68 -4.92 2.75 3.27
CA ILE A 68 -4.50 2.41 1.90
C ILE A 68 -3.00 2.16 1.85
N ASP A 69 -2.54 1.56 0.76
CA ASP A 69 -1.13 1.31 0.47
C ASP A 69 -0.77 1.97 -0.86
N MET A 70 0.09 2.99 -0.80
CA MET A 70 0.47 3.78 -1.97
C MET A 70 1.85 3.44 -2.51
N ARG A 71 2.53 2.42 -1.95
CA ARG A 71 3.88 2.02 -2.35
C ARG A 71 3.91 0.69 -3.09
N SER A 72 3.15 -0.33 -2.66
CA SER A 72 3.30 -1.68 -3.23
C SER A 72 2.83 -1.87 -4.67
N TYR A 73 2.14 -0.89 -5.23
CA TYR A 73 1.58 -0.99 -6.57
C TYR A 73 1.99 0.17 -7.47
N ARG A 74 2.85 1.07 -6.97
CA ARG A 74 3.28 2.22 -7.75
C ARG A 74 4.46 1.90 -8.66
N ASP A 75 4.63 2.72 -9.67
CA ASP A 75 5.84 2.76 -10.45
C ASP A 75 6.75 3.93 -10.03
N ALA A 76 7.97 3.93 -10.58
CA ALA A 76 8.97 4.97 -10.36
C ALA A 76 8.64 6.30 -11.06
N THR A 77 7.52 6.40 -11.78
CA THR A 77 7.10 7.60 -12.53
C THR A 77 6.00 8.40 -11.85
N TRP A 78 5.44 7.90 -10.73
CA TRP A 78 4.27 8.50 -10.06
C TRP A 78 4.35 10.01 -9.81
N ASN A 79 5.55 10.55 -9.57
CA ASN A 79 5.81 11.97 -9.29
C ASN A 79 6.66 12.66 -10.37
N LYS A 80 6.87 12.05 -11.55
CA LYS A 80 7.79 12.53 -12.59
C LYS A 80 7.14 13.41 -13.68
N GLY A 81 6.08 14.16 -13.35
CA GLY A 81 5.48 15.13 -14.28
C GLY A 81 4.48 14.51 -15.27
N ASP A 82 4.44 15.04 -16.50
CA ASP A 82 3.35 14.98 -17.51
C ASP A 82 2.72 13.60 -17.83
N ASP A 83 3.31 12.49 -17.38
CA ASP A 83 2.69 11.17 -17.45
C ASP A 83 1.91 10.84 -16.18
N HIS A 84 0.68 11.35 -16.10
CA HIS A 84 -0.27 11.06 -15.01
C HIS A 84 -0.84 9.64 -15.03
N ARG A 85 -0.30 8.74 -15.87
CA ARG A 85 -0.70 7.32 -15.89
C ARG A 85 -0.02 6.51 -14.81
N GLY A 86 0.91 7.10 -14.06
CA GLY A 86 1.58 6.48 -12.92
C GLY A 86 0.55 5.83 -11.99
N TRP A 87 0.70 4.53 -11.77
CA TRP A 87 -0.22 3.78 -10.92
C TRP A 87 0.17 4.02 -9.45
N ILE A 88 -0.79 4.08 -8.53
CA ILE A 88 -0.52 4.21 -7.08
C ILE A 88 -1.10 3.02 -6.31
N PHE A 89 -2.36 2.67 -6.57
CA PHE A 89 -3.09 1.67 -5.78
C PHE A 89 -3.08 0.26 -6.40
N GLY A 90 -2.76 0.12 -7.69
CA GLY A 90 -3.01 -1.13 -8.41
C GLY A 90 -4.52 -1.42 -8.57
N ALA A 91 -4.86 -2.36 -9.47
CA ALA A 91 -6.24 -2.62 -9.84
C ALA A 91 -7.08 -3.18 -8.67
N GLU A 92 -6.51 -4.10 -7.89
CA GLU A 92 -7.22 -4.80 -6.82
C GLU A 92 -7.56 -3.90 -5.65
N GLN A 93 -6.61 -3.09 -5.16
CA GLN A 93 -6.87 -2.14 -4.08
C GLN A 93 -7.85 -1.06 -4.53
N LEU A 94 -7.72 -0.55 -5.77
CA LEU A 94 -8.65 0.46 -6.27
C LEU A 94 -10.08 -0.07 -6.35
N ALA A 95 -10.27 -1.30 -6.84
CA ALA A 95 -11.57 -1.95 -6.87
C ALA A 95 -12.10 -2.22 -5.45
N TRP A 96 -11.24 -2.67 -4.53
CA TRP A 96 -11.58 -2.84 -3.12
C TRP A 96 -12.04 -1.52 -2.49
N LEU A 97 -11.25 -0.45 -2.61
CA LEU A 97 -11.53 0.84 -1.99
C LEU A 97 -12.86 1.41 -2.48
N LYS A 98 -13.11 1.38 -3.79
CA LYS A 98 -14.40 1.81 -4.37
C LYS A 98 -15.57 1.04 -3.78
N ARG A 99 -15.46 -0.28 -3.69
CA ARG A 99 -16.52 -1.15 -3.14
C ARG A 99 -16.76 -0.86 -1.65
N GLU A 100 -15.71 -0.78 -0.84
CA GLU A 100 -15.84 -0.58 0.61
C GLU A 100 -16.36 0.83 0.95
N LEU A 101 -15.97 1.85 0.18
CA LEU A 101 -16.51 3.20 0.31
C LEU A 101 -17.99 3.25 -0.05
N ALA A 102 -18.40 2.63 -1.15
CA ALA A 102 -19.80 2.56 -1.57
C ALA A 102 -20.67 1.78 -0.58
N ALA A 103 -20.13 0.73 0.04
CA ALA A 103 -20.84 -0.06 1.04
C ALA A 103 -20.90 0.61 2.44
N SER A 104 -20.05 1.60 2.71
CA SER A 104 -19.96 2.22 4.03
C SER A 104 -21.16 3.13 4.33
N ARG A 105 -21.86 2.80 5.42
CA ARG A 105 -22.93 3.62 6.00
C ARG A 105 -22.47 4.47 7.18
N ALA A 106 -21.17 4.49 7.48
CA ALA A 106 -20.62 5.26 8.59
C ALA A 106 -20.78 6.76 8.34
N THR A 107 -21.04 7.53 9.40
CA THR A 107 -21.11 9.00 9.33
C THR A 107 -19.83 9.59 8.75
N TRP A 108 -18.68 9.15 9.25
CA TRP A 108 -17.35 9.57 8.83
C TRP A 108 -16.63 8.46 8.09
N LYS A 109 -15.96 8.83 7.00
CA LYS A 109 -15.12 7.96 6.18
C LYS A 109 -13.76 8.63 6.08
N VAL A 110 -12.76 8.07 6.74
CA VAL A 110 -11.40 8.62 6.79
C VAL A 110 -10.49 7.76 5.92
N ILE A 111 -9.77 8.38 5.00
CA ILE A 111 -8.72 7.72 4.23
C ILE A 111 -7.38 8.03 4.90
N ALA A 112 -6.75 7.00 5.45
CA ALA A 112 -5.41 7.09 6.02
C ALA A 112 -4.40 6.72 4.92
N ALA A 113 -3.74 7.73 4.38
CA ALA A 113 -2.80 7.67 3.25
C ALA A 113 -1.36 7.85 3.73
N ASP A 114 -0.42 7.12 3.13
CA ASP A 114 1.01 7.24 3.37
C ASP A 114 1.67 8.37 2.56
N MET A 115 1.05 8.79 1.44
CA MET A 115 1.49 9.96 0.67
C MET A 115 0.42 11.07 0.65
N PRO A 116 0.82 12.34 0.48
CA PRO A 116 -0.13 13.44 0.32
C PRO A 116 -1.06 13.24 -0.88
N ILE A 117 -2.35 13.51 -0.67
CA ILE A 117 -3.41 13.42 -1.70
C ILE A 117 -3.89 14.80 -2.20
N GLY A 118 -3.31 15.88 -1.66
CA GLY A 118 -3.59 17.26 -2.01
C GLY A 118 -2.35 18.13 -1.80
N LEU A 119 -2.36 19.33 -2.39
CA LEU A 119 -1.32 20.36 -2.25
C LEU A 119 -1.44 21.10 -0.91
#